data_AF-G3FJ03-F1
#
_entry.id   AF-G3FJ03-F1
#
_cell.length_a   1.000
_cell.length_b   1.000
_cell.length_c   1.000
_cell.angle_alpha   90.00
_cell.angle_beta   90.00
_cell.angle_gamma   90.00
#
_symmetry.space_group_name_H-M   'P 1'
#
loop_
_entity.id
_entity.type
_entity.pdbx_description
1 polymer ?
#
loop_
_entity_poly.entity_id
_entity_poly.type
_entity_poly.pdbx_seq_one_letter_code
_entity_poly.pdbx_strand_id
1 'polypeptide(L)'
;KNRKKGSNRKIESDSSSEVITHLEIQKEIDTIHVIIHIGFPNLLKKKGAIEELEKDLQKEVNSVNQRLNIAIEKVKEPYRQPNILAEYIAFQLKNRVSFRKAMKKAIELTKKADIKGVKIKIAGRLAGKEIARAECIKKGRLPLQTIRAKIDYCCYPIRTIY
;
A
#
# COMPACT_ATOMS: atom_id res chain seq x y z
N LYS A 1 -13.28 -22.38 18.66
CA LYS A 1 -13.93 -21.47 17.67
C LYS A 1 -13.00 -20.27 17.43
N ASN A 2 -11.82 -20.51 16.84
CA ASN A 2 -10.72 -19.54 16.78
C ASN A 2 -10.50 -19.04 15.35
N ARG A 3 -11.01 -17.84 15.04
CA ARG A 3 -10.63 -17.10 13.82
C ARG A 3 -9.26 -16.46 14.06
N LYS A 4 -8.20 -17.09 13.56
CA LYS A 4 -6.89 -16.45 13.42
C LYS A 4 -7.05 -15.27 12.46
N LYS A 5 -6.99 -14.04 12.99
CA LYS A 5 -6.85 -12.81 12.21
C LYS A 5 -5.55 -12.93 11.40
N GLY A 6 -5.66 -12.87 10.07
CA GLY A 6 -4.52 -12.76 9.18
C GLY A 6 -3.68 -11.55 9.58
N SER A 7 -2.46 -11.81 10.04
CA SER A 7 -1.49 -10.79 10.42
C SER A 7 -0.84 -10.29 9.15
N ASN A 8 -1.32 -9.17 8.61
CA ASN A 8 -0.53 -8.36 7.68
C ASN A 8 0.63 -7.75 8.47
N ARG A 9 1.66 -8.56 8.75
CA ARG A 9 2.91 -8.06 9.33
C ARG A 9 3.54 -7.13 8.31
N LYS A 10 3.57 -5.84 8.64
CA LYS A 10 4.39 -4.86 7.93
C LYS A 10 5.84 -5.31 8.05
N ILE A 11 6.43 -5.66 6.91
CA ILE A 11 7.87 -5.78 6.77
C ILE A 11 8.40 -4.34 6.86
N GLU A 12 8.82 -3.94 8.06
CA GLU A 12 9.65 -2.75 8.24
C GLU A 12 11.08 -3.16 7.86
N SER A 13 11.49 -2.83 6.64
CA SER A 13 12.90 -2.80 6.26
C SER A 13 13.14 -1.57 5.39
N ASP A 14 14.28 -0.92 5.61
CA ASP A 14 14.74 0.33 4.98
C ASP A 14 15.06 0.19 3.47
N SER A 15 14.18 -0.47 2.72
CA SER A 15 14.34 -0.70 1.29
C SER A 15 13.18 -0.09 0.50
N SER A 16 13.50 0.38 -0.70
CA SER A 16 12.71 1.20 -1.60
C SER A 16 11.25 0.74 -1.75
N SER A 17 10.35 1.30 -0.93
CA SER A 17 8.87 1.22 -0.94
C SER A 17 8.26 0.35 -2.05
N GLU A 18 8.29 -0.96 -1.86
CA GLU A 18 7.50 -1.88 -2.67
C GLU A 18 6.09 -1.88 -2.14
N VAL A 19 5.21 -1.13 -2.81
CA VAL A 19 3.83 -1.10 -2.38
C VAL A 19 3.10 -2.33 -2.93
N ILE A 20 2.96 -3.34 -2.08
CA ILE A 20 2.07 -4.47 -2.30
C ILE A 20 0.63 -3.96 -2.19
N THR A 21 -0.17 -4.19 -3.23
CA THR A 21 -1.55 -3.72 -3.27
C THR A 21 -2.51 -4.74 -2.66
N HIS A 22 -2.47 -5.96 -3.18
CA HIS A 22 -3.23 -7.10 -2.70
C HIS A 22 -2.52 -8.39 -3.08
N LEU A 23 -2.85 -9.44 -2.33
CA LEU A 23 -2.40 -10.80 -2.55
C LEU A 23 -3.63 -11.64 -2.91
N GLU A 24 -3.59 -12.29 -4.06
CA GLU A 24 -4.58 -13.29 -4.41
C GLU A 24 -3.98 -14.67 -4.18
N ILE A 25 -4.70 -15.51 -3.45
CA ILE A 25 -4.29 -16.89 -3.18
C ILE A 25 -5.32 -17.80 -3.82
N GLN A 26 -4.88 -18.53 -4.83
CA GLN A 26 -5.67 -19.55 -5.51
C GLN A 26 -5.15 -20.90 -5.05
N LYS A 27 -6.01 -21.68 -4.38
CA LYS A 27 -5.67 -23.00 -3.87
C LYS A 27 -6.24 -24.06 -4.80
N GLU A 28 -5.36 -24.88 -5.35
CA GLU A 28 -5.68 -26.11 -6.04
C GLU A 28 -5.37 -27.32 -5.13
N ILE A 29 -5.56 -28.53 -5.65
CA ILE A 29 -5.45 -29.78 -4.87
C ILE A 29 -4.00 -29.99 -4.39
N ASP A 30 -3.03 -29.82 -5.29
CA ASP A 30 -1.60 -30.07 -5.01
C ASP A 30 -0.74 -28.80 -5.00
N THR A 31 -1.30 -27.70 -5.52
CA THR A 31 -0.60 -26.45 -5.81
C THR A 31 -1.31 -25.27 -5.16
N ILE A 32 -0.54 -24.36 -4.58
CA ILE A 32 -1.02 -23.05 -4.14
C ILE A 32 -0.38 -22.00 -5.04
N HIS A 33 -1.22 -21.29 -5.77
CA HIS A 33 -0.84 -20.16 -6.62
C HIS A 33 -1.04 -18.86 -5.84
N VAL A 34 0.05 -18.12 -5.63
CA VAL A 34 0.05 -16.82 -4.96
C VAL A 34 0.36 -15.75 -6.00
N ILE A 35 -0.62 -14.88 -6.30
CA ILE A 35 -0.46 -13.76 -7.20
C ILE A 35 -0.27 -12.48 -6.38
N ILE A 36 0.90 -11.86 -6.51
CA ILE A 36 1.27 -10.64 -5.82
C ILE A 36 1.09 -9.47 -6.76
N HIS A 37 0.15 -8.59 -6.46
CA HIS A 37 -0.07 -7.39 -7.26
C HIS A 37 0.72 -6.20 -6.72
N ILE A 38 1.60 -5.65 -7.54
CA ILE A 38 2.56 -4.61 -7.13
C ILE A 38 2.36 -3.34 -7.95
N GLY A 39 2.47 -2.18 -7.27
CA GLY A 39 2.40 -0.87 -7.91
C GLY A 39 3.66 -0.51 -8.71
N PHE A 40 4.84 -0.76 -8.13
CA PHE A 40 6.14 -0.46 -8.73
C PHE A 40 7.07 -1.67 -8.64
N PRO A 41 7.33 -2.40 -9.75
CA PRO A 41 8.12 -3.64 -9.73
C PRO A 41 9.65 -3.38 -9.65
N ASN A 42 10.08 -2.26 -9.06
CA ASN A 42 11.44 -1.77 -9.22
C ASN A 42 12.50 -2.61 -8.47
N LEU A 43 12.14 -3.25 -7.35
CA LEU A 43 13.08 -4.03 -6.54
C LEU A 43 13.16 -5.50 -6.98
N LEU A 44 12.07 -6.05 -7.51
CA LEU A 44 12.00 -7.42 -8.04
C LEU A 44 12.75 -7.60 -9.37
N LYS A 45 13.36 -6.53 -9.88
CA LYS A 45 14.35 -6.59 -10.96
C LYS A 45 15.69 -7.19 -10.50
N LYS A 46 15.91 -7.35 -9.19
CA LYS A 46 17.07 -8.08 -8.68
C LYS A 46 16.92 -9.55 -9.03
N LYS A 47 17.84 -10.08 -9.85
CA LYS A 47 17.91 -11.50 -10.20
C LYS A 47 17.93 -12.34 -8.90
N GLY A 48 17.01 -13.28 -8.76
CA GLY A 48 16.95 -14.22 -7.63
C GLY A 48 16.04 -13.84 -6.45
N ALA A 49 15.50 -12.60 -6.37
CA ALA A 49 14.66 -12.20 -5.24
C ALA A 49 13.36 -13.02 -5.11
N ILE A 50 12.81 -13.49 -6.24
CA ILE A 50 11.59 -14.32 -6.27
C ILE A 50 11.89 -15.72 -5.71
N GLU A 51 13.03 -16.31 -6.06
CA GLU A 51 13.44 -17.63 -5.58
C GLU A 51 13.74 -17.63 -4.07
N GLU A 52 14.26 -16.53 -3.54
CA GLU A 52 14.45 -16.33 -2.09
C GLU A 52 13.10 -16.28 -1.37
N LEU A 53 12.13 -15.52 -1.89
CA LEU A 53 10.78 -15.44 -1.35
C LEU A 53 10.06 -16.80 -1.38
N GLU A 54 10.22 -17.57 -2.47
CA GLU A 54 9.68 -18.93 -2.56
C GLU A 54 10.26 -19.85 -1.49
N LYS A 55 11.59 -19.82 -1.30
CA LYS A 55 12.26 -20.62 -0.26
C LYS A 55 11.81 -20.25 1.15
N ASP A 56 11.67 -18.96 1.44
CA ASP A 56 11.28 -18.50 2.76
C ASP A 56 9.81 -18.78 3.06
N LEU A 57 8.93 -18.61 2.08
CA LEU A 57 7.52 -18.99 2.21
C LEU A 57 7.35 -20.50 2.31
N GLN A 58 8.14 -21.29 1.57
CA GLN A 58 8.07 -22.74 1.68
C GLN A 58 8.50 -23.22 3.07
N LYS A 59 9.55 -22.63 3.66
CA LYS A 59 9.96 -22.91 5.06
C LYS A 59 8.87 -22.58 6.07
N GLU A 60 8.18 -21.46 5.93
CA GLU A 60 7.08 -21.08 6.83
C GLU A 60 5.84 -21.97 6.64
N VAL A 61 5.61 -22.47 5.41
CA VAL A 61 4.46 -23.28 5.03
C VAL A 61 4.72 -24.79 5.15
N ASN A 62 5.87 -25.21 5.69
CA ASN A 62 6.36 -26.58 5.93
C ASN A 62 5.34 -27.60 6.52
N SER A 63 4.15 -27.17 6.95
CA SER A 63 3.04 -28.03 7.37
C SER A 63 2.19 -28.60 6.21
N VAL A 64 2.41 -28.17 4.96
CA VAL A 64 1.58 -28.57 3.81
C VAL A 64 2.49 -29.07 2.68
N ASN A 65 2.41 -30.35 2.33
CA ASN A 65 3.09 -30.97 1.17
C ASN A 65 2.54 -30.45 -0.18
N GLN A 66 2.27 -29.15 -0.30
CA GLN A 66 1.76 -28.50 -1.50
C GLN A 66 2.86 -27.64 -2.14
N ARG A 67 2.93 -27.66 -3.46
CA ARG A 67 3.89 -26.84 -4.22
C ARG A 67 3.39 -25.39 -4.26
N LEU A 68 4.27 -24.44 -3.92
CA LEU A 68 3.96 -23.01 -3.96
C LEU A 68 4.47 -22.42 -5.27
N ASN A 69 3.59 -21.75 -5.99
CA ASN A 69 3.92 -21.02 -7.21
C ASN A 69 3.63 -19.53 -6.99
N ILE A 70 4.65 -18.67 -7.10
CA ILE A 70 4.49 -17.23 -6.90
C ILE A 70 4.50 -16.52 -8.26
N ALA A 71 3.42 -15.81 -8.57
CA ALA A 71 3.33 -14.94 -9.73
C ALA A 71 3.29 -13.47 -9.28
N ILE A 72 3.88 -12.59 -10.07
CA ILE A 72 3.91 -11.16 -9.76
C ILE A 72 3.30 -10.38 -10.92
N GLU A 73 2.25 -9.63 -10.61
CA GLU A 73 1.52 -8.84 -11.59
C GLU A 73 1.61 -7.35 -11.29
N LYS A 74 1.80 -6.55 -12.34
CA LYS A 74 1.83 -5.09 -12.22
C LYS A 74 0.42 -4.52 -12.30
N VAL A 75 0.09 -3.66 -11.34
CA VAL A 75 -1.17 -2.91 -11.38
C VAL A 75 -1.12 -1.85 -12.49
N LYS A 76 -2.12 -1.83 -13.37
CA LYS A 76 -2.22 -0.87 -14.50
C LYS A 76 -2.25 0.58 -14.02
N GLU A 77 -3.05 0.87 -12.98
CA GLU A 77 -3.23 2.21 -12.39
C GLU A 77 -2.88 2.18 -10.89
N PRO A 78 -1.60 2.35 -10.53
CA PRO A 78 -1.16 2.22 -9.14
C PRO A 78 -1.78 3.29 -8.23
N TYR A 79 -1.97 4.51 -8.72
CA TYR A 79 -2.50 5.63 -7.93
C TYR A 79 -4.00 5.55 -7.62
N ARG A 80 -4.71 4.57 -8.18
CA ARG A 80 -6.09 4.25 -7.81
C ARG A 80 -6.17 3.59 -6.43
N GLN A 81 -5.11 2.87 -6.04
CA GLN A 81 -5.05 2.19 -4.76
C GLN A 81 -4.67 3.16 -3.64
N PRO A 82 -5.44 3.22 -2.53
CA PRO A 82 -5.19 4.19 -1.46
C PRO A 82 -3.89 3.91 -0.71
N ASN A 83 -3.43 2.65 -0.65
CA ASN A 83 -2.16 2.26 -0.03
C ASN A 83 -0.96 2.92 -0.74
N ILE A 84 -0.93 2.84 -2.07
CA ILE A 84 0.12 3.44 -2.91
C ILE A 84 0.15 4.95 -2.74
N LEU A 85 -1.04 5.58 -2.71
CA LEU A 85 -1.14 7.01 -2.54
C LEU A 85 -0.65 7.45 -1.14
N ALA A 86 -1.02 6.71 -0.10
CA ALA A 86 -0.61 7.00 1.27
C ALA A 86 0.91 6.87 1.44
N GLU A 87 1.51 5.83 0.88
CA GLU A 87 2.95 5.62 0.91
C GLU A 87 3.72 6.66 0.09
N TYR A 88 3.18 7.07 -1.06
CA TYR A 88 3.72 8.20 -1.81
C TYR A 88 3.75 9.48 -0.96
N ILE A 89 2.65 9.81 -0.29
CA ILE A 89 2.60 10.99 0.61
C ILE A 89 3.60 10.83 1.75
N ALA A 90 3.70 9.64 2.33
CA ALA A 90 4.66 9.32 3.39
C ALA A 90 6.10 9.55 2.96
N PHE A 91 6.46 9.04 1.78
CA PHE A 91 7.78 9.23 1.20
C PHE A 91 8.10 10.71 0.97
N GLN A 92 7.16 11.48 0.44
CA GLN A 92 7.35 12.93 0.25
C GLN A 92 7.56 13.67 1.58
N LEU A 93 6.82 13.29 2.63
CA LEU A 93 6.96 13.88 3.96
C LEU A 93 8.29 13.49 4.61
N LYS A 94 8.76 12.24 4.44
CA LYS A 94 10.10 11.81 4.88
C LYS A 94 11.20 12.62 4.19
N ASN A 95 11.04 12.90 2.90
CA ASN A 95 11.96 13.73 2.11
C ASN A 95 11.79 15.25 2.37
N ARG A 96 11.08 15.65 3.43
CA ARG A 96 10.90 17.05 3.85
C ARG A 96 10.17 17.93 2.82
N VAL A 97 9.40 17.34 1.91
CA VAL A 97 8.52 18.11 1.03
C VAL A 97 7.36 18.67 1.85
N SER A 98 7.03 19.95 1.64
CA SER A 98 5.91 20.57 2.34
C SER A 98 4.61 19.78 2.15
N PHE A 99 3.87 19.52 3.23
CA PHE A 99 2.63 18.73 3.21
C PHE A 99 1.62 19.25 2.17
N ARG A 100 1.52 20.58 2.00
CA ARG A 100 0.65 21.20 0.99
C ARG A 100 1.02 20.79 -0.45
N LYS A 101 2.32 20.81 -0.79
CA LYS A 101 2.80 20.37 -2.11
C LYS A 101 2.59 18.87 -2.30
N ALA A 102 2.85 18.06 -1.28
CA ALA A 102 2.62 16.62 -1.34
C ALA A 102 1.14 16.29 -1.59
N MET A 103 0.21 16.95 -0.88
CA MET A 103 -1.23 16.76 -1.08
C MET A 103 -1.70 17.21 -2.47
N LYS A 104 -1.21 18.35 -2.98
CA LYS A 104 -1.56 18.80 -4.34
C LYS A 104 -1.11 17.80 -5.40
N LYS A 105 0.15 17.33 -5.33
CA LYS A 105 0.67 16.31 -6.23
C LYS A 105 -0.11 15.00 -6.14
N ALA A 106 -0.48 14.57 -4.93
CA ALA A 106 -1.30 13.37 -4.74
C ALA A 106 -2.68 13.50 -5.43
N ILE A 107 -3.31 14.68 -5.37
CA ILE A 107 -4.58 14.95 -6.07
C ILE A 107 -4.40 14.94 -7.59
N GLU A 108 -3.29 15.48 -8.10
CA GLU A 108 -2.99 15.42 -9.54
C GLU A 108 -2.79 13.99 -10.03
N LEU A 109 -2.08 13.15 -9.26
CA LEU A 109 -1.84 11.75 -9.59
C LEU A 109 -3.14 10.92 -9.58
N THR A 110 -4.01 11.14 -8.59
CA THR A 110 -5.33 10.49 -8.54
C THR A 110 -6.26 10.95 -9.65
N LYS A 111 -6.17 12.21 -10.08
CA LYS A 111 -6.92 12.71 -11.22
C LYS A 111 -6.52 12.02 -12.53
N LYS A 112 -5.25 11.65 -12.69
CA LYS A 112 -4.76 10.87 -13.85
C LYS A 112 -5.26 9.41 -13.85
N ALA A 113 -5.74 8.90 -12.71
CA ALA A 113 -6.28 7.56 -12.57
C ALA A 113 -7.83 7.54 -12.58
N ASP A 114 -8.45 8.57 -13.17
CA ASP A 114 -9.91 8.68 -13.40
C ASP A 114 -10.79 8.44 -12.17
N ILE A 115 -10.34 8.87 -10.99
CA ILE A 115 -11.09 8.72 -9.73
C ILE A 115 -12.15 9.81 -9.62
N LYS A 116 -13.39 9.42 -9.30
CA LYS A 116 -14.55 10.34 -9.14
C LYS A 116 -14.38 11.37 -8.02
N GLY A 117 -13.64 11.03 -6.97
CA GLY A 117 -13.34 11.93 -5.87
C GLY A 117 -12.34 11.34 -4.89
N VAL A 118 -11.59 12.22 -4.23
CA VAL A 118 -10.54 11.86 -3.26
C VAL A 118 -10.63 12.80 -2.06
N LYS A 119 -10.39 12.24 -0.87
CA LYS A 119 -10.23 13.01 0.37
C LYS A 119 -8.93 12.56 1.03
N ILE A 120 -8.03 13.50 1.24
CA ILE A 120 -6.74 13.26 1.89
C ILE A 120 -6.75 14.05 3.19
N LYS A 121 -6.47 13.38 4.30
CA LYS A 121 -6.31 13.99 5.63
C LYS A 121 -4.94 13.65 6.17
N ILE A 122 -4.18 14.66 6.55
CA ILE A 122 -2.88 14.50 7.22
C ILE A 122 -2.99 15.16 8.58
N ALA A 123 -2.59 14.45 9.63
CA ALA A 123 -2.63 14.95 10.99
C ALA A 123 -1.29 14.71 11.69
N GLY A 124 -0.86 15.65 12.53
CA GLY A 124 0.37 15.54 13.32
C GLY A 124 1.11 16.87 13.45
N ARG A 125 2.39 16.80 13.81
CA ARG A 125 3.29 17.95 13.89
C ARG A 125 3.73 18.38 12.48
N LEU A 126 2.91 19.20 11.85
CA LEU A 126 3.13 19.61 10.46
C LEU A 126 4.06 20.81 10.38
N ALA A 127 5.01 20.76 9.43
CA ALA A 127 5.95 21.85 9.13
C ALA A 127 6.77 22.34 10.33
N GLY A 128 7.22 21.41 11.19
CA GLY A 128 8.08 21.73 12.34
C GLY A 128 7.37 22.45 13.48
N LYS A 129 6.04 22.53 13.47
CA LYS A 129 5.27 23.11 14.57
C LYS A 129 5.17 22.14 15.74
N GLU A 130 5.28 22.67 16.96
CA GLU A 130 5.12 21.88 18.19
C GLU A 130 3.69 21.37 18.38
N ILE A 131 2.71 22.19 17.99
CA ILE A 131 1.29 21.85 18.10
C ILE A 131 0.85 20.99 16.91
N ALA A 132 0.24 19.85 17.21
CA ALA A 132 -0.36 18.99 16.20
C ALA A 132 -1.55 19.66 15.51
N ARG A 133 -1.63 19.53 14.18
CA ARG A 133 -2.73 20.06 13.35
C ARG A 133 -3.21 18.99 12.40
N ALA A 134 -4.47 19.09 11.98
CA ALA A 134 -5.07 18.25 10.96
C ALA A 134 -5.46 19.10 9.75
N GLU A 135 -4.89 18.75 8.60
CA GLU A 135 -5.16 19.40 7.31
C GLU A 135 -5.88 18.40 6.41
N CYS A 136 -6.94 18.86 5.75
CA CYS A 136 -7.79 18.02 4.92
C CYS A 136 -8.04 18.71 3.58
N ILE A 137 -7.85 17.97 2.48
CA ILE A 137 -8.22 18.41 1.14
C ILE A 137 -9.17 17.38 0.54
N LYS A 138 -10.29 17.86 0.02
CA LYS A 138 -11.30 17.05 -0.69
C LYS A 138 -11.45 17.59 -2.11
N LYS A 139 -11.44 16.70 -3.10
CA LYS A 139 -11.69 17.03 -4.51
C LYS A 139 -12.65 16.01 -5.11
N GLY A 140 -13.58 16.47 -5.95
CA GLY A 140 -14.54 15.60 -6.63
C GLY A 140 -15.71 15.11 -5.75
N ARG A 141 -16.43 14.11 -6.25
CA ARG A 141 -17.66 13.57 -5.63
C ARG A 141 -17.30 12.44 -4.68
N LEU A 142 -17.37 12.72 -3.37
CA LEU A 142 -17.19 11.73 -2.31
C LEU A 142 -18.37 11.81 -1.33
N PRO A 143 -19.34 10.89 -1.40
CA PRO A 143 -20.44 10.83 -0.44
C PRO A 143 -19.90 10.28 0.89
N LEU A 144 -19.92 11.10 1.95
CA LEU A 144 -19.49 10.69 3.29
C LEU A 144 -20.64 10.17 4.17
N GLN A 145 -21.88 10.39 3.74
CA GLN A 145 -23.09 10.02 4.49
C GLN A 145 -23.56 8.60 4.14
N THR A 146 -23.30 8.14 2.91
CA THR A 146 -23.81 6.87 2.39
C THR A 146 -22.84 5.74 2.71
N ILE A 147 -23.17 4.89 3.69
CA ILE A 147 -22.34 3.74 4.10
C ILE A 147 -22.13 2.75 2.95
N ARG A 148 -23.11 2.59 2.05
CA ARG A 148 -23.03 1.70 0.87
C ARG A 148 -22.14 2.25 -0.26
N ALA A 149 -21.56 3.43 -0.13
CA ALA A 149 -20.65 3.95 -1.13
C ALA A 149 -19.38 3.09 -1.21
N LYS A 150 -19.00 2.67 -2.42
CA LYS A 150 -17.72 1.99 -2.66
C LYS A 150 -16.60 3.02 -2.51
N ILE A 151 -15.95 3.03 -1.34
CA ILE A 151 -14.86 3.94 -1.02
C ILE A 151 -13.71 3.12 -0.46
N ASP A 152 -12.59 3.13 -1.17
CA ASP A 152 -11.36 2.53 -0.68
C ASP A 152 -10.69 3.46 0.33
N TYR A 153 -10.25 2.92 1.46
CA TYR A 153 -9.68 3.68 2.58
C TYR A 153 -8.33 3.09 3.00
N CYS A 154 -7.38 3.96 3.33
CA CYS A 154 -6.09 3.59 3.90
C CYS A 154 -5.70 4.57 5.01
N CYS A 155 -5.02 4.06 6.03
CA CYS A 155 -4.34 4.84 7.04
C CYS A 155 -2.87 4.40 7.12
N TYR A 156 -1.96 5.35 7.05
CA TYR A 156 -0.53 5.08 7.06
C TYR A 156 0.17 6.00 8.09
N PRO A 157 0.69 5.45 9.20
CA PRO A 157 1.48 6.21 10.16
C PRO A 157 2.89 6.45 9.60
N ILE A 158 3.44 7.63 9.87
CA ILE A 158 4.76 8.04 9.39
C ILE A 158 5.53 8.54 10.60
N ARG A 159 6.74 8.04 10.79
CA ARG A 159 7.70 8.62 11.73
C ARG A 159 8.48 9.70 11.00
N THR A 160 8.27 10.94 11.41
CA THR A 160 9.11 12.08 11.03
C THR A 160 10.14 12.34 12.11
N ILE A 161 11.15 13.14 11.81
CA ILE A 161 12.19 13.53 12.78
C ILE A 161 11.59 14.35 13.94
N TYR A 162 10.43 14.98 13.72
CA TYR A 162 9.64 15.69 14.72
C TYR A 162 8.51 14.84 15.27
#